data_AF-A0A8S3Z2H6-F1
#
_entry.id   AF-A0A8S3Z2H6-F1
#
_cell.length_a   1.000
_cell.length_b   1.000
_cell.length_c   1.000
_cell.angle_alpha   90.00
_cell.angle_beta   90.00
_cell.angle_gamma   90.00
#
_symmetry.space_group_name_H-M   'P 1'
#
loop_
_entity.id
_entity.type
_entity.pdbx_description
1 polymer ?
#
loop_
_entity_poly.entity_id
_entity_poly.type
_entity_poly.pdbx_seq_one_letter_code
_entity_poly.pdbx_strand_id
1 'polypeptide(L)'
;VTEILKEVQRGAARAKEVGALGWQKCPIPVTNKTFLRNTLVSTLREPYRPPGKRGRFHVGLRSDEDGGKHHRSRDDDRTSSSRSS
;
A
#
# COMPACT_ATOMS: atom_id res chain seq x y z
N VAL A 1 4.26 35.01 -0.17
CA VAL A 1 3.32 35.52 -1.20
C VAL A 1 3.24 34.59 -2.41
N THR A 2 4.37 34.14 -2.96
CA THR A 2 4.41 33.23 -4.12
C THR A 2 3.66 31.91 -3.93
N GLU A 3 3.74 31.31 -2.74
CA GLU A 3 3.05 30.04 -2.42
C GLU A 3 1.52 30.20 -2.38
N ILE A 4 1.03 31.34 -1.87
CA ILE A 4 -0.40 31.65 -1.85
C ILE A 4 -0.94 31.75 -3.28
N LEU A 5 -0.23 32.43 -4.18
CA LEU A 5 -0.64 32.55 -5.58
C LEU A 5 -0.71 31.19 -6.29
N LYS A 6 0.22 30.28 -5.98
CA LYS A 6 0.21 28.91 -6.51
C LYS A 6 -1.00 28.12 -6.01
N GLU A 7 -1.33 28.23 -4.72
CA GLU A 7 -2.51 27.55 -4.17
C GLU A 7 -3.82 28.15 -4.69
N VAL A 8 -3.88 29.45 -4.93
CA VAL A 8 -5.03 30.11 -5.57
C VAL A 8 -5.25 29.58 -7.00
N GLN A 9 -4.19 29.47 -7.82
CA GLN A 9 -4.31 28.91 -9.16
C GLN A 9 -4.80 27.45 -9.13
N ARG A 10 -4.26 26.66 -8.20
CA ARG A 10 -4.70 25.27 -8.00
C ARG A 10 -6.16 25.18 -7.54
N GLY A 11 -6.57 26.06 -6.63
CA GLY A 11 -7.95 26.19 -6.18
C GLY A 11 -8.91 26.55 -7.30
N ALA A 12 -8.53 27.49 -8.18
CA ALA A 12 -9.31 27.88 -9.35
C ALA A 12 -9.47 26.73 -10.35
N ALA A 13 -8.40 25.97 -10.61
CA ALA A 13 -8.45 24.80 -11.49
C ALA A 13 -9.41 23.71 -10.95
N ARG A 14 -9.32 23.39 -9.66
CA ARG A 14 -10.26 22.45 -9.00
C ARG A 14 -11.70 22.96 -9.09
N ALA A 15 -11.95 24.23 -8.76
CA ALA A 15 -13.30 24.80 -8.83
C ALA A 15 -13.87 24.79 -10.25
N LYS A 16 -13.04 24.94 -11.29
CA LYS A 16 -13.48 24.84 -12.68
C LYS A 16 -13.89 23.41 -13.07
N GLU A 17 -13.16 22.40 -12.58
CA GLU A 17 -13.39 20.99 -12.92
C GLU A 17 -14.58 20.38 -12.16
N VAL A 18 -14.60 20.57 -10.84
CA VAL A 18 -15.55 19.90 -9.93
C VAL A 18 -16.54 20.87 -9.28
N GLY A 19 -16.39 22.18 -9.45
CA GLY A 19 -17.32 23.17 -8.89
C GLY A 19 -17.42 23.08 -7.37
N ALA A 20 -18.66 23.22 -6.87
CA ALA A 20 -18.97 23.08 -5.45
C ALA A 20 -18.71 21.67 -4.91
N LEU A 21 -18.74 20.64 -5.76
CA LEU A 21 -18.50 19.24 -5.35
C LEU A 21 -17.04 19.01 -4.92
N GLY A 22 -16.09 19.80 -5.45
CA GLY A 22 -14.67 19.71 -5.08
C GLY A 22 -14.35 20.05 -3.62
N TRP A 23 -15.31 20.65 -2.92
CA TRP A 23 -15.20 21.01 -1.50
C TRP A 23 -15.95 20.04 -0.59
N GLN A 24 -16.78 19.15 -1.15
CA GLN A 24 -17.47 18.11 -0.40
C GLN A 24 -16.51 16.96 -0.10
N LYS A 25 -16.67 16.31 1.05
CA LYS A 25 -15.92 15.08 1.36
C LYS A 25 -16.26 14.03 0.31
N CYS A 26 -15.25 13.27 -0.13
CA CYS A 26 -15.44 12.17 -1.07
C CYS A 26 -16.57 11.26 -0.56
N PRO A 27 -17.65 11.06 -1.35
CA PRO A 27 -18.75 10.19 -0.94
C PRO A 27 -18.33 8.72 -0.87
N ILE A 28 -17.19 8.38 -1.49
CA ILE A 28 -16.58 7.06 -1.44
C ILE A 28 -15.92 6.89 -0.06
N PRO A 29 -16.24 5.82 0.69
CA PRO A 29 -15.64 5.55 1.98
C PRO A 29 -14.12 5.39 1.88
N VAL A 30 -13.42 5.61 3.00
CA VAL A 30 -11.97 5.41 3.09
C VAL A 30 -11.64 3.99 2.65
N THR A 31 -10.91 3.89 1.54
CA THR A 31 -10.53 2.59 0.97
C THR A 31 -9.41 1.95 1.80
N ASN A 32 -9.44 0.62 1.91
CA ASN A 32 -8.36 -0.14 2.49
C ASN A 32 -7.10 0.01 1.61
N LYS A 33 -6.06 0.65 2.16
CA LYS A 33 -4.80 0.95 1.44
C LYS A 33 -4.14 -0.31 0.86
N THR A 34 -4.21 -1.43 1.56
CA THR A 34 -3.64 -2.71 1.11
C THR A 34 -4.42 -3.24 -0.09
N PHE A 35 -5.75 -3.22 -0.01
CA PHE A 35 -6.60 -3.62 -1.14
C PHE A 35 -6.32 -2.75 -2.37
N LEU A 36 -6.36 -1.43 -2.23
CA LEU A 36 -6.12 -0.51 -3.35
C LEU A 36 -4.75 -0.71 -4.00
N ARG A 37 -3.70 -0.84 -3.18
CA ARG A 37 -2.34 -1.10 -3.68
C ARG A 37 -2.30 -2.42 -4.46
N ASN A 38 -2.89 -3.48 -3.92
CA ASN A 38 -2.93 -4.78 -4.59
C ASN A 38 -3.72 -4.71 -5.90
N THR A 39 -4.85 -4.00 -5.92
CA THR A 39 -5.64 -3.78 -7.12
C THR A 39 -4.82 -3.04 -8.19
N LEU A 40 -4.23 -1.89 -7.85
CA LEU A 40 -3.40 -1.11 -8.78
C LEU A 40 -2.23 -1.92 -9.32
N VAL A 41 -1.53 -2.65 -8.46
CA VAL A 41 -0.41 -3.50 -8.87
C VAL A 41 -0.90 -4.61 -9.80
N SER A 42 -2.07 -5.21 -9.56
CA SER A 42 -2.61 -6.26 -10.41
C SER A 42 -3.13 -5.77 -11.77
N THR A 43 -3.67 -4.54 -11.82
CA THR A 43 -4.24 -3.96 -13.05
C THR A 43 -3.18 -3.28 -13.91
N LEU A 44 -2.15 -2.68 -13.31
CA LEU A 44 -1.06 -2.01 -14.03
C LEU A 44 0.06 -2.96 -14.45
N ARG A 45 0.19 -4.12 -13.80
CA ARG A 45 1.11 -5.16 -14.27
C ARG A 45 0.50 -5.85 -15.49
N GLU A 46 1.34 -6.20 -16.45
CA GLU A 46 0.93 -7.11 -17.52
C GLU A 46 0.33 -8.37 -16.89
N PRO A 47 -0.82 -8.86 -17.39
CA PRO A 47 -1.41 -10.08 -16.89
C PRO A 47 -0.35 -11.18 -16.95
N TYR A 48 -0.08 -11.81 -15.80
CA TYR A 48 0.89 -12.88 -15.67
C TYR A 48 0.64 -13.90 -16.77
N ARG A 49 1.52 -13.92 -17.78
CA ARG A 49 1.53 -14.98 -18.78
C ARG A 49 2.31 -16.11 -18.14
N PRO A 50 1.65 -17.22 -17.73
CA PRO A 50 2.39 -18.38 -17.30
C PRO A 50 3.37 -18.74 -18.42
N PRO A 51 4.66 -18.99 -18.11
CA PRO A 51 5.62 -19.38 -19.13
C PRO A 51 5.04 -20.58 -19.86
N GLY A 52 4.83 -20.42 -21.17
CA GLY A 52 4.25 -21.46 -22.01
C GLY A 52 5.03 -22.74 -21.79
N LYS A 53 4.31 -23.84 -21.52
CA LYS A 53 4.87 -25.15 -21.17
C LYS A 53 6.06 -25.50 -22.08
N ARG A 54 7.27 -25.20 -21.62
CA ARG A 54 8.52 -25.61 -22.24
C ARG A 54 9.35 -26.26 -21.17
N GLY A 55 9.25 -27.58 -21.15
CA GLY A 55 10.21 -28.45 -20.48
C GLY A 55 10.17 -28.38 -18.96
N ARG A 56 9.90 -29.52 -18.35
CA ARG A 56 10.25 -29.82 -16.96
C ARG A 56 11.72 -29.44 -16.73
N PHE A 57 11.99 -28.32 -16.06
CA PHE A 57 13.31 -28.02 -15.48
C PHE A 57 13.21 -28.15 -13.96
N HIS A 58 14.22 -28.83 -13.41
CA HIS A 58 14.34 -29.35 -12.06
C HIS A 58 13.99 -28.36 -10.93
N VAL A 59 13.49 -28.90 -9.82
CA VAL A 59 13.44 -28.24 -8.52
C VAL A 59 14.88 -28.12 -8.01
N GLY A 60 15.50 -26.97 -8.22
CA GLY A 60 16.79 -26.61 -7.65
C GLY A 60 16.58 -25.74 -6.42
N LEU A 61 16.62 -26.36 -5.25
CA LEU A 61 16.80 -25.71 -3.95
C LEU A 61 18.05 -24.81 -4.04
N ARG A 62 17.90 -23.49 -4.11
CA ARG A 62 19.03 -22.55 -3.94
C ARG A 62 19.03 -22.12 -2.48
N SER A 63 19.96 -22.69 -1.72
CA SER A 63 20.37 -22.18 -0.42
C SER A 63 21.08 -20.84 -0.65
N ASP A 64 20.40 -19.74 -0.40
CA ASP A 64 21.04 -18.44 -0.19
C ASP A 64 21.22 -18.27 1.33
N GLU A 65 22.28 -18.89 1.87
CA GLU A 65 22.85 -18.44 3.14
C GLU A 65 23.78 -17.26 2.84
N ASP A 66 23.31 -16.03 3.06
CA ASP A 66 24.18 -14.93 3.49
C ASP A 66 23.41 -13.91 4.35
N GLY A 67 23.77 -13.94 5.63
CA GLY A 67 23.74 -12.88 6.65
C GLY A 67 22.82 -11.66 6.49
N GLY A 68 21.68 -11.68 7.18
CA GLY A 68 20.85 -10.49 7.39
C GLY A 68 19.98 -10.56 8.65
N LYS A 69 20.63 -10.63 9.82
CA LYS A 69 20.10 -10.53 11.19
C LYS A 69 18.60 -10.25 11.35
N HIS A 70 17.88 -11.31 11.74
CA HIS A 70 16.57 -11.22 12.38
C HIS A 70 16.68 -10.49 13.74
N HIS A 71 16.02 -9.34 13.88
CA HIS A 71 15.51 -8.86 15.16
C HIS A 71 14.05 -8.44 14.97
N ARG A 72 13.13 -9.39 15.08
CA ARG A 72 11.75 -9.08 15.43
C ARG A 72 11.72 -9.02 16.96
N SER A 73 11.81 -7.84 17.54
CA SER A 73 11.45 -7.66 18.94
C SER A 73 9.96 -7.98 19.05
N ARG A 74 9.70 -9.12 19.68
CA ARG A 74 8.37 -9.55 20.08
C ARG A 74 8.26 -9.08 21.53
N ASP A 75 7.74 -7.87 21.71
CA ASP A 75 7.35 -7.39 23.02
C ASP A 75 6.11 -8.17 23.44
N ASP A 76 6.37 -9.34 24.05
CA ASP A 76 5.43 -10.13 24.83
C ASP A 76 5.28 -9.40 26.18
N ASP A 77 4.50 -8.32 26.23
CA ASP A 77 4.01 -7.76 27.49
C ASP A 77 2.89 -8.66 28.02
N ARG A 78 3.31 -9.83 28.51
CA ARG A 78 2.58 -10.61 29.49
C ARG A 78 2.71 -9.90 30.83
N THR A 79 1.85 -8.93 31.10
CA THR A 79 1.59 -8.55 32.49
C THR A 79 0.75 -9.64 33.14
N SER A 80 1.44 -10.63 33.71
CA SER A 80 0.92 -11.46 34.77
C SER A 80 0.71 -10.59 36.02
N SER A 81 -0.47 -10.02 36.18
CA SER A 81 -0.95 -9.62 37.51
C SER A 81 -1.86 -10.72 38.02
N SER A 82 -1.23 -11.57 38.83
CA SER A 82 -1.83 -12.47 39.79
C SER A 82 -2.92 -11.78 40.63
N ARG A 83 -4.07 -12.46 40.75
CA ARG A 83 -4.93 -12.60 41.95
C ARG A 83 -4.79 -11.54 43.05
N SER A 84 -5.93 -10.93 43.45
CA SER A 84 -6.43 -10.93 44.85
C SER A 84 -7.84 -10.33 44.95
N SER A 85 -8.72 -11.07 45.65
CA SER A 85 -10.02 -10.72 46.25
C SER A 85 -11.23 -10.46 45.36
#